data_AF-A0A957U5B7-F1
#
_entry.id   AF-A0A957U5B7-F1
#
_cell.length_a   1.000
_cell.length_b   1.000
_cell.length_c   1.000
_cell.angle_alpha   90.00
_cell.angle_beta   90.00
_cell.angle_gamma   90.00
#
_symmetry.space_group_name_H-M   'P 1'
#
loop_
_entity.id
_entity.type
_entity.pdbx_description
1 polymer ?
#
loop_
_entity_poly.entity_id
_entity_poly.type
_entity_poly.pdbx_seq_one_letter_code
_entity_poly.pdbx_strand_id
1 'polypeptide(L)'
;MRVGGSADLLRVLLANDFPVLVETWHEAEPGDGLGHYRLLTGYDDATGDWLAYDSYDASNLVAPEGPYQGIRLAYDDFDADWQVFNRTYLIIYPPTRGEVVQRILADHADAAAMWRAALTTAQQEIARTPDDAFAWFNVGSNLVALDDLPGAAAAFDRARTLGLPWRMLWYQFGPFEAYYAMGRYEEVITLAEATIASGADIEELHYWKGLALAAQGQADLAAAAWRYALTLNPQYAPAMAALTQF
;
A
#
# COMPACT_ATOMS: atom_id res chain seq x y z
N MET A 1 1.15 -6.43 -8.53
CA MET A 1 0.15 -5.50 -7.98
C MET A 1 0.24 -4.20 -8.77
N ARG A 2 -0.88 -3.53 -9.07
CA ARG A 2 -0.91 -2.27 -9.83
C ARG A 2 -1.38 -1.14 -8.91
N VAL A 3 -1.01 0.10 -9.23
CA VAL A 3 -1.40 1.31 -8.48
C VAL A 3 -1.94 2.38 -9.42
N GLY A 4 -2.47 3.48 -8.86
CA GLY A 4 -2.99 4.58 -9.64
C GLY A 4 -4.22 4.18 -10.46
N GLY A 5 -5.04 3.27 -9.92
CA GLY A 5 -6.34 2.97 -10.51
C GLY A 5 -7.25 4.19 -10.52
N SER A 6 -8.29 4.16 -11.35
CA SER A 6 -9.31 5.20 -11.41
C SER A 6 -10.70 4.56 -11.51
N ALA A 7 -11.74 5.32 -11.14
CA ALA A 7 -13.11 4.86 -11.29
C ALA A 7 -13.42 4.44 -12.73
N ASP A 8 -12.96 5.19 -13.73
CA ASP A 8 -13.18 4.85 -15.14
C ASP A 8 -12.49 3.54 -15.54
N LEU A 9 -11.27 3.31 -15.06
CA LEU A 9 -10.57 2.04 -15.28
C LEU A 9 -11.34 0.88 -14.63
N LEU A 10 -11.78 1.04 -13.37
CA LEU A 10 -12.56 0.03 -12.67
C LEU A 10 -13.88 -0.28 -13.39
N ARG A 11 -14.62 0.74 -13.85
CA ARG A 11 -15.84 0.57 -14.66
C ARG A 11 -15.55 -0.26 -15.92
N VAL A 12 -14.50 0.09 -16.67
CA VAL A 12 -14.14 -0.64 -17.90
C VAL A 12 -13.77 -2.09 -17.59
N LEU A 13 -13.00 -2.35 -16.52
CA LEU A 13 -12.65 -3.72 -16.12
C LEU A 13 -13.90 -4.54 -15.74
N LEU A 14 -14.76 -3.99 -14.89
CA LEU A 14 -15.96 -4.67 -14.40
C LEU A 14 -16.97 -4.90 -15.53
N ALA A 15 -17.16 -3.93 -16.44
CA ALA A 15 -18.02 -4.08 -17.62
C ALA A 15 -17.50 -5.14 -18.62
N ASN A 16 -16.24 -5.57 -18.48
CA ASN A 16 -15.65 -6.66 -19.26
C ASN A 16 -15.55 -7.97 -18.47
N ASP A 17 -16.32 -8.11 -17.37
CA ASP A 17 -16.33 -9.28 -16.49
C ASP A 17 -14.95 -9.60 -15.88
N PHE A 18 -14.18 -8.56 -15.54
CA PHE A 18 -12.95 -8.69 -14.77
C PHE A 18 -13.18 -8.19 -13.35
N PRO A 19 -13.36 -9.09 -12.37
CA PRO A 19 -13.41 -8.67 -10.97
C PRO A 19 -12.04 -8.12 -10.54
N VAL A 20 -12.08 -7.13 -9.66
CA VAL A 20 -10.88 -6.39 -9.25
C VAL A 20 -10.76 -6.46 -7.73
N LEU A 21 -9.65 -7.01 -7.26
CA LEU A 21 -9.28 -6.93 -5.86
C LEU A 21 -8.64 -5.55 -5.62
N VAL A 22 -9.12 -4.83 -4.60
CA VAL A 22 -8.65 -3.49 -4.23
C VAL A 22 -8.25 -3.47 -2.77
N GLU A 23 -7.25 -2.66 -2.44
CA GLU A 23 -6.80 -2.44 -1.08
C GLU A 23 -7.28 -1.07 -0.62
N THR A 24 -8.03 -1.02 0.47
CA THR A 24 -8.73 0.17 0.95
C THR A 24 -8.49 0.33 2.43
N TRP A 25 -8.52 1.56 2.93
CA TRP A 25 -8.62 1.78 4.37
C TRP A 25 -9.93 1.19 4.90
N HIS A 26 -9.86 0.68 6.13
CA HIS A 26 -11.02 0.25 6.88
C HIS A 26 -10.78 0.54 8.35
N GLU A 27 -11.73 1.22 8.97
CA GLU A 27 -11.68 1.65 10.37
C GLU A 27 -13.03 1.34 11.00
N ALA A 28 -13.05 0.35 11.89
CA ALA A 28 -14.27 -0.08 12.56
C ALA A 28 -14.53 0.79 13.80
N GLU A 29 -13.46 1.23 14.46
CA GLU A 29 -13.48 2.10 15.64
C GLU A 29 -12.45 3.23 15.48
N PRO A 30 -12.70 4.45 16.01
CA PRO A 30 -11.79 5.57 15.86
C PRO A 30 -10.34 5.24 16.30
N GLY A 31 -9.39 5.38 15.38
CA GLY A 31 -7.96 5.13 15.57
C GLY A 31 -7.52 3.68 15.33
N ASP A 32 -8.41 2.80 14.86
CA ASP A 32 -8.11 1.38 14.60
C ASP A 32 -7.92 1.03 13.11
N GLY A 33 -7.81 2.04 12.25
CA GLY A 33 -7.77 1.80 10.81
C GLY A 33 -6.62 0.90 10.34
N LEU A 34 -6.89 0.10 9.31
CA LEU A 34 -5.97 -0.87 8.73
C LEU A 34 -6.22 -1.05 7.23
N GLY A 35 -5.24 -1.64 6.52
CA GLY A 35 -5.42 -2.03 5.13
C GLY A 35 -6.32 -3.25 4.99
N HIS A 36 -7.35 -3.14 4.15
CA HIS A 36 -8.38 -4.15 3.98
C HIS A 36 -8.67 -4.42 2.50
N TYR A 37 -8.66 -5.69 2.13
CA TYR A 37 -8.85 -6.11 0.74
C TYR A 37 -10.31 -6.44 0.45
N ARG A 38 -10.83 -5.88 -0.64
CA ARG A 38 -12.21 -6.08 -1.09
C ARG A 38 -12.23 -6.53 -2.56
N LEU A 39 -13.21 -7.36 -2.92
CA LEU A 39 -13.36 -7.83 -4.30
C LEU A 39 -14.51 -7.07 -4.97
N LEU A 40 -14.20 -6.12 -5.84
CA LEU A 40 -15.18 -5.44 -6.67
C LEU A 40 -15.68 -6.38 -7.78
N THR A 41 -17.00 -6.44 -7.93
CA THR A 41 -17.68 -7.32 -8.90
C THR A 41 -18.68 -6.57 -9.79
N GLY A 42 -19.01 -5.33 -9.45
CA GLY A 42 -19.89 -4.51 -10.27
C GLY A 42 -19.96 -3.07 -9.78
N TYR A 43 -20.83 -2.30 -10.41
CA TYR A 43 -21.09 -0.91 -10.08
C TYR A 43 -22.50 -0.53 -10.52
N ASP A 44 -23.06 0.50 -9.87
CA ASP A 44 -24.38 1.06 -10.16
C ASP A 44 -24.26 2.59 -10.24
N ASP A 45 -24.11 3.13 -11.46
CA ASP A 45 -23.97 4.57 -11.67
C ASP A 45 -25.26 5.34 -11.30
N ALA A 46 -26.42 4.67 -11.21
CA ALA A 46 -27.67 5.34 -10.82
C ALA A 46 -27.72 5.63 -9.32
N THR A 47 -27.11 4.77 -8.51
CA THR A 47 -26.98 4.97 -7.06
C THR A 47 -25.63 5.52 -6.62
N GLY A 48 -24.61 5.47 -7.50
CA GLY A 48 -23.26 5.93 -7.18
C GLY A 48 -22.48 4.93 -6.33
N ASP A 49 -22.73 3.63 -6.51
CA ASP A 49 -22.15 2.57 -5.68
C ASP A 49 -21.28 1.60 -6.48
N TRP A 50 -20.20 1.13 -5.85
CA TRP A 50 -19.53 -0.12 -6.21
C TRP A 50 -20.23 -1.29 -5.52
N LEU A 51 -20.25 -2.44 -6.19
CA LEU A 51 -20.66 -3.71 -5.62
C LEU A 51 -19.41 -4.53 -5.29
N ALA A 52 -19.29 -4.94 -4.03
CA ALA A 52 -18.11 -5.63 -3.54
C ALA A 52 -18.46 -6.85 -2.69
N TYR A 53 -17.61 -7.88 -2.72
CA TYR A 53 -17.60 -8.90 -1.68
C TYR A 53 -16.56 -8.55 -0.62
N ASP A 54 -16.98 -8.66 0.63
CA ASP A 54 -16.20 -8.38 1.83
C ASP A 54 -16.56 -9.43 2.89
N SER A 55 -15.59 -10.22 3.32
CA SER A 55 -15.83 -11.29 4.31
C SER A 55 -15.86 -10.79 5.75
N TYR A 56 -15.54 -9.51 5.98
CA TYR A 56 -15.47 -8.89 7.30
C TYR A 56 -16.60 -7.89 7.51
N ASP A 57 -16.86 -7.06 6.50
CA ASP A 57 -17.88 -6.00 6.57
C ASP A 57 -19.24 -6.47 6.01
N ALA A 58 -20.30 -6.21 6.77
CA ALA A 58 -21.69 -6.50 6.42
C ALA A 58 -22.63 -5.31 6.70
N SER A 59 -22.08 -4.10 6.83
CA SER A 59 -22.83 -2.89 7.22
C SER A 59 -23.79 -2.39 6.13
N ASN A 60 -23.39 -2.44 4.86
CA ASN A 60 -24.18 -1.92 3.73
C ASN A 60 -24.50 -3.01 2.70
N LEU A 61 -25.29 -4.01 3.10
CA LEU A 61 -25.60 -5.17 2.26
C LEU A 61 -26.35 -4.79 0.98
N VAL A 62 -25.98 -5.41 -0.15
CA VAL A 62 -26.72 -5.29 -1.42
C VAL A 62 -28.16 -5.77 -1.26
N ALA A 63 -28.35 -6.85 -0.49
CA ALA A 63 -29.65 -7.39 -0.11
C ALA A 63 -29.63 -7.72 1.39
N PRO A 64 -30.44 -7.04 2.23
CA PRO A 64 -30.48 -7.30 3.67
C PRO A 64 -31.06 -8.66 4.05
N GLU A 65 -31.90 -9.24 3.18
CA GLU A 65 -32.54 -10.54 3.37
C GLU A 65 -32.06 -11.54 2.32
N GLY A 66 -31.91 -12.81 2.73
CA GLY A 66 -31.51 -13.90 1.85
C GLY A 66 -30.01 -14.19 1.87
N PRO A 67 -29.47 -14.90 0.85
CA PRO A 67 -28.05 -15.22 0.78
C PRO A 67 -27.21 -13.96 0.59
N TYR A 68 -25.99 -13.98 1.13
CA TYR A 68 -25.04 -12.87 1.00
C TYR A 68 -24.73 -12.58 -0.47
N GLN A 69 -24.94 -11.33 -0.87
CA GLN A 69 -24.74 -10.84 -2.24
C GLN A 69 -23.70 -9.70 -2.32
N GLY A 70 -22.93 -9.52 -1.25
CA GLY A 70 -21.95 -8.44 -1.16
C GLY A 70 -22.48 -7.21 -0.41
N ILE A 71 -21.65 -6.18 -0.41
CA ILE A 71 -21.90 -4.86 0.12
C ILE A 71 -21.87 -3.80 -1.00
N ARG A 72 -22.46 -2.65 -0.70
CA ARG A 72 -22.38 -1.42 -1.51
C ARG A 72 -21.34 -0.49 -0.90
N LEU A 73 -20.51 0.10 -1.73
CA LEU A 73 -19.53 1.11 -1.35
C LEU A 73 -19.80 2.37 -2.19
N ALA A 74 -20.15 3.49 -1.56
CA ALA A 74 -20.35 4.74 -2.28
C ALA A 74 -19.04 5.17 -2.99
N TYR A 75 -19.14 5.76 -4.18
CA TYR A 75 -17.97 6.09 -5.00
C TYR A 75 -16.97 7.00 -4.29
N ASP A 76 -17.46 8.05 -3.61
CA ASP A 76 -16.59 9.05 -2.97
C ASP A 76 -15.91 8.47 -1.71
N ASP A 77 -16.67 7.74 -0.87
CA ASP A 77 -16.13 7.09 0.33
C ASP A 77 -15.10 6.02 -0.06
N PHE A 78 -15.42 5.22 -1.07
CA PHE A 78 -14.49 4.22 -1.61
C PHE A 78 -13.20 4.85 -2.11
N ASP A 79 -13.25 5.93 -2.90
CA ASP A 79 -12.05 6.54 -3.46
C ASP A 79 -11.16 7.15 -2.37
N ALA A 80 -11.76 7.75 -1.33
CA ALA A 80 -11.02 8.26 -0.17
C ALA A 80 -10.26 7.13 0.55
N ASP A 81 -10.92 6.00 0.82
CA ASP A 81 -10.29 4.84 1.46
C ASP A 81 -9.25 4.17 0.54
N TRP A 82 -9.49 4.17 -0.77
CA TRP A 82 -8.61 3.58 -1.78
C TRP A 82 -7.36 4.43 -2.02
N GLN A 83 -7.47 5.76 -1.90
CA GLN A 83 -6.37 6.70 -2.01
C GLN A 83 -5.27 6.39 -0.99
N VAL A 84 -5.60 5.97 0.23
CA VAL A 84 -4.63 5.64 1.28
C VAL A 84 -3.58 4.62 0.81
N PHE A 85 -3.97 3.68 -0.05
CA PHE A 85 -3.10 2.66 -0.64
C PHE A 85 -2.73 2.96 -2.09
N ASN A 86 -2.59 4.23 -2.46
CA ASN A 86 -2.21 4.68 -3.80
C ASN A 86 -3.12 4.10 -4.90
N ARG A 87 -4.40 3.90 -4.59
CA ARG A 87 -5.39 3.26 -5.46
C ARG A 87 -4.89 1.92 -6.00
N THR A 88 -4.42 1.07 -5.09
CA THR A 88 -3.89 -0.27 -5.39
C THR A 88 -4.98 -1.23 -5.86
N TYR A 89 -4.70 -1.96 -6.94
CA TYR A 89 -5.60 -2.94 -7.50
C TYR A 89 -4.90 -4.15 -8.12
N LEU A 90 -5.63 -5.25 -8.19
CA LEU A 90 -5.25 -6.50 -8.82
C LEU A 90 -6.42 -7.03 -9.65
N ILE A 91 -6.15 -7.31 -10.92
CA ILE A 91 -7.13 -7.86 -11.85
C ILE A 91 -7.01 -9.38 -11.83
N ILE A 92 -8.09 -10.09 -11.57
CA ILE A 92 -8.10 -11.56 -11.58
C ILE A 92 -8.67 -12.03 -12.91
N TYR A 93 -7.85 -12.69 -13.73
CA TYR A 93 -8.26 -13.14 -15.06
C TYR A 93 -7.54 -14.43 -15.50
N PRO A 94 -8.20 -15.30 -16.29
CA PRO A 94 -7.54 -16.46 -16.89
C PRO A 94 -6.52 -16.00 -17.95
N PRO A 95 -5.39 -16.71 -18.14
CA PRO A 95 -4.36 -16.31 -19.10
C PRO A 95 -4.88 -16.06 -20.53
N THR A 96 -5.93 -16.77 -20.94
CA THR A 96 -6.59 -16.60 -22.25
C THR A 96 -7.23 -15.23 -22.47
N ARG A 97 -7.53 -14.48 -21.40
CA ARG A 97 -8.08 -13.12 -21.46
C ARG A 97 -7.02 -12.02 -21.29
N GLY A 98 -5.74 -12.39 -21.22
CA GLY A 98 -4.64 -11.44 -20.98
C GLY A 98 -4.57 -10.31 -22.00
N GLU A 99 -4.77 -10.56 -23.29
CA GLU A 99 -4.77 -9.50 -24.31
C GLU A 99 -5.87 -8.46 -24.10
N VAL A 100 -7.04 -8.87 -23.60
CA VAL A 100 -8.13 -7.92 -23.29
C VAL A 100 -7.71 -7.01 -22.14
N VAL A 101 -7.14 -7.58 -21.08
CA VAL A 101 -6.64 -6.81 -19.94
C VAL A 101 -5.52 -5.85 -20.35
N GLN A 102 -4.59 -6.29 -21.20
CA GLN A 102 -3.51 -5.44 -21.71
C GLN A 102 -4.07 -4.26 -22.53
N ARG A 103 -5.10 -4.49 -23.36
CA ARG A 103 -5.77 -3.40 -24.09
C ARG A 103 -6.51 -2.42 -23.17
N ILE A 104 -7.15 -2.92 -22.11
CA ILE A 104 -7.83 -2.07 -21.12
C ILE A 104 -6.82 -1.22 -20.35
N LEU A 105 -5.70 -1.82 -19.92
CA LEU A 105 -4.64 -1.11 -19.21
C LEU A 105 -3.91 -0.10 -20.11
N ALA A 106 -3.84 -0.34 -21.42
CA ALA A 106 -3.17 0.54 -22.37
C ALA A 106 -1.75 0.89 -21.89
N ASP A 107 -1.40 2.19 -21.79
CA ASP A 107 -0.08 2.63 -21.30
C ASP A 107 0.17 2.21 -19.85
N HIS A 108 -0.88 2.11 -19.03
CA HIS A 108 -0.76 1.60 -17.66
C HIS A 108 -0.42 0.11 -17.63
N ALA A 109 -0.29 -0.60 -18.75
CA ALA A 109 0.27 -1.95 -18.77
C ALA A 109 1.76 -1.94 -18.40
N ASP A 110 2.49 -0.93 -18.89
CA ASP A 110 3.90 -0.70 -18.54
C ASP A 110 4.01 -0.23 -17.10
N ALA A 111 4.95 -0.81 -16.36
CA ALA A 111 5.10 -0.53 -14.93
C ALA A 111 5.56 0.92 -14.71
N ALA A 112 6.54 1.40 -15.48
CA ALA A 112 7.07 2.75 -15.30
C ALA A 112 6.05 3.82 -15.70
N ALA A 113 5.28 3.61 -16.77
CA ALA A 113 4.19 4.48 -17.17
C ALA A 113 3.09 4.54 -16.09
N MET A 114 2.71 3.40 -15.52
CA MET A 114 1.75 3.34 -14.40
C MET A 114 2.25 4.13 -13.18
N TRP A 115 3.50 3.94 -12.75
CA TRP A 115 4.06 4.68 -11.60
C TRP A 115 4.15 6.19 -11.85
N ARG A 116 4.49 6.62 -13.08
CA ARG A 116 4.49 8.06 -13.44
C ARG A 116 3.08 8.65 -13.46
N ALA A 117 2.09 7.90 -13.94
CA ALA A 117 0.71 8.34 -13.91
C ALA A 117 0.20 8.47 -12.47
N ALA A 118 0.46 7.47 -11.62
CA ALA A 118 0.11 7.50 -10.19
C ALA A 118 0.80 8.65 -9.46
N LEU A 119 2.09 8.91 -9.74
CA LEU A 119 2.81 10.07 -9.22
C LEU A 119 2.14 11.39 -9.63
N THR A 120 1.74 11.51 -10.89
CA THR A 120 1.07 12.71 -11.40
C THR A 120 -0.25 12.95 -10.67
N THR A 121 -1.05 11.91 -10.45
CA THR A 121 -2.29 11.99 -9.68
C THR A 121 -2.02 12.45 -8.24
N ALA A 122 -1.07 11.82 -7.54
CA ALA A 122 -0.73 12.20 -6.17
C ALA A 122 -0.18 13.64 -6.08
N GLN A 123 0.57 14.09 -7.09
CA GLN A 123 1.04 15.47 -7.19
C GLN A 123 -0.09 16.48 -7.39
N GLN A 124 -1.13 16.11 -8.13
CA GLN A 124 -2.33 16.94 -8.28
C GLN A 124 -3.13 17.00 -6.97
N GLU A 125 -3.19 15.89 -6.22
CA GLU A 125 -3.84 15.83 -4.90
C GLU A 125 -3.15 16.75 -3.90
N ILE A 126 -1.81 16.71 -3.77
CA ILE A 126 -1.09 17.62 -2.87
C ILE A 126 -1.18 19.09 -3.33
N ALA A 127 -1.36 19.36 -4.63
CA ALA A 127 -1.55 20.72 -5.12
C ALA A 127 -2.93 21.28 -4.72
N ARG A 128 -3.95 20.41 -4.68
CA ARG A 128 -5.31 20.76 -4.23
C ARG A 128 -5.42 20.82 -2.71
N THR A 129 -4.78 19.88 -2.02
CA THR A 129 -4.85 19.66 -0.57
C THR A 129 -3.43 19.44 -0.02
N PRO A 130 -2.64 20.49 0.24
CA PRO A 130 -1.23 20.38 0.63
C PRO A 130 -0.96 19.74 2.00
N ASP A 131 -2.01 19.54 2.79
CA ASP A 131 -2.05 18.90 4.11
C ASP A 131 -2.57 17.46 4.07
N ASP A 132 -2.80 16.88 2.90
CA ASP A 132 -3.13 15.46 2.72
C ASP A 132 -1.88 14.58 2.93
N ALA A 133 -1.77 13.99 4.13
CA ALA A 133 -0.65 13.13 4.48
C ALA A 133 -0.56 11.86 3.62
N PHE A 134 -1.70 11.31 3.18
CA PHE A 134 -1.74 10.10 2.35
C PHE A 134 -1.31 10.39 0.92
N ALA A 135 -1.71 11.53 0.35
CA ALA A 135 -1.21 11.96 -0.96
C ALA A 135 0.31 12.15 -0.94
N TRP A 136 0.87 12.77 0.11
CA TRP A 136 2.33 12.86 0.29
C TRP A 136 2.99 11.49 0.43
N PHE A 137 2.37 10.56 1.17
CA PHE A 137 2.87 9.19 1.28
C PHE A 137 2.88 8.48 -0.09
N ASN A 138 1.83 8.65 -0.89
CA ASN A 138 1.74 8.11 -2.24
C ASN A 138 2.79 8.71 -3.17
N VAL A 139 3.06 10.02 -3.09
CA VAL A 139 4.19 10.63 -3.82
C VAL A 139 5.49 9.90 -3.46
N GLY A 140 5.75 9.66 -2.17
CA GLY A 140 6.92 8.91 -1.71
C GLY A 140 7.00 7.50 -2.30
N SER A 141 5.92 6.72 -2.18
CA SER A 141 5.84 5.35 -2.69
C SER A 141 6.04 5.27 -4.21
N ASN A 142 5.44 6.20 -4.96
CA ASN A 142 5.63 6.28 -6.41
C ASN A 142 7.07 6.64 -6.79
N LEU A 143 7.73 7.54 -6.03
CA LEU A 143 9.12 7.92 -6.27
C LEU A 143 10.11 6.82 -5.92
N VAL A 144 9.85 6.01 -4.89
CA VAL A 144 10.62 4.77 -4.63
C VAL A 144 10.56 3.84 -5.84
N ALA A 145 9.36 3.57 -6.36
CA ALA A 145 9.20 2.71 -7.52
C ALA A 145 9.83 3.27 -8.81
N LEU A 146 10.10 4.58 -8.85
CA LEU A 146 10.77 5.28 -9.95
C LEU A 146 12.26 5.55 -9.68
N ASP A 147 12.81 5.01 -8.58
CA ASP A 147 14.22 5.15 -8.16
C ASP A 147 14.65 6.60 -7.82
N ASP A 148 13.70 7.51 -7.55
CA ASP A 148 13.98 8.84 -7.01
C ASP A 148 13.91 8.82 -5.47
N LEU A 149 14.90 8.14 -4.87
CA LEU A 149 14.99 7.97 -3.43
C LEU A 149 15.13 9.29 -2.63
N PRO A 150 15.88 10.31 -3.11
CA PRO A 150 15.91 11.62 -2.45
C PRO A 150 14.53 12.30 -2.43
N GLY A 151 13.81 12.30 -3.55
CA GLY A 151 12.47 12.84 -3.64
C GLY A 151 11.48 12.06 -2.76
N ALA A 152 11.58 10.73 -2.75
CA ALA A 152 10.76 9.87 -1.92
C ALA A 152 10.94 10.16 -0.43
N ALA A 153 12.19 10.28 0.04
CA ALA A 153 12.48 10.62 1.44
C ALA A 153 11.85 11.96 1.86
N ALA A 154 11.95 12.99 1.01
CA ALA A 154 11.34 14.29 1.29
C ALA A 154 9.80 14.23 1.34
N ALA A 155 9.18 13.44 0.46
CA ALA A 155 7.73 13.23 0.47
C ALA A 155 7.27 12.49 1.73
N PHE A 156 7.99 11.45 2.15
CA PHE A 156 7.70 10.73 3.39
C PHE A 156 7.92 11.58 4.65
N ASP A 157 8.93 12.44 4.69
CA ASP A 157 9.12 13.40 5.78
C ASP A 157 7.90 14.33 5.89
N ARG A 158 7.39 14.79 4.76
CA ARG A 158 6.21 15.66 4.71
C ARG A 158 4.95 14.92 5.18
N ALA A 159 4.71 13.70 4.67
CA ALA A 159 3.60 12.85 5.10
C ALA A 159 3.61 12.63 6.62
N ARG A 160 4.76 12.27 7.18
CA ARG A 160 4.92 12.03 8.62
C ARG A 160 4.76 13.29 9.47
N THR A 161 5.20 14.44 8.95
CA THR A 161 5.02 15.73 9.64
C THR A 161 3.55 16.12 9.74
N LEU A 162 2.76 15.80 8.70
CA LEU A 162 1.31 16.01 8.69
C LEU A 162 0.57 15.02 9.61
N GLY A 163 1.17 13.86 9.87
CA GLY A 163 0.65 12.82 10.73
C GLY A 163 0.07 11.67 9.90
N LEU A 164 0.40 10.45 10.30
CA LEU A 164 -0.11 9.23 9.69
C LEU A 164 -0.72 8.34 10.79
N PRO A 165 -1.76 7.56 10.48
CA PRO A 165 -2.25 6.53 11.38
C PRO A 165 -1.12 5.58 11.80
N TRP A 166 -1.17 5.07 13.02
CA TRP A 166 -0.07 4.27 13.56
C TRP A 166 0.15 2.94 12.80
N ARG A 167 -0.89 2.36 12.19
CA ARG A 167 -0.80 1.18 11.31
C ARG A 167 -0.39 1.50 9.87
N MET A 168 -0.19 2.77 9.51
CA MET A 168 0.15 3.15 8.13
C MET A 168 1.42 2.45 7.61
N LEU A 169 2.34 2.09 8.51
CA LEU A 169 3.61 1.46 8.15
C LEU A 169 3.59 -0.07 8.20
N TRP A 170 2.44 -0.67 8.49
CA TRP A 170 2.30 -2.11 8.41
C TRP A 170 2.40 -2.53 6.94
N TYR A 171 3.45 -3.27 6.60
CA TYR A 171 3.78 -3.72 5.23
C TYR A 171 3.99 -2.61 4.19
N GLN A 172 4.22 -1.36 4.63
CA GLN A 172 4.53 -0.22 3.76
C GLN A 172 5.99 0.20 3.93
N PHE A 173 6.90 -0.44 3.18
CA PHE A 173 8.34 -0.35 3.44
C PHE A 173 9.09 0.77 2.69
N GLY A 174 8.43 1.48 1.79
CA GLY A 174 9.04 2.56 0.99
C GLY A 174 9.83 3.60 1.81
N PRO A 175 9.36 4.07 2.98
CA PRO A 175 10.13 4.99 3.82
C PRO A 175 11.47 4.41 4.29
N PHE A 176 11.53 3.12 4.63
CA PHE A 176 12.77 2.48 5.08
C PHE A 176 13.80 2.40 3.96
N GLU A 177 13.36 2.02 2.75
CA GLU A 177 14.20 1.98 1.57
C GLU A 177 14.77 3.37 1.22
N ALA A 178 13.89 4.38 1.15
CA ALA A 178 14.30 5.75 0.84
C ALA A 178 15.27 6.32 1.89
N TYR A 179 14.98 6.16 3.18
CA TYR A 179 15.87 6.67 4.24
C TYR A 179 17.20 5.92 4.29
N TYR A 180 17.19 4.60 4.13
CA TYR A 180 18.42 3.80 4.11
C TYR A 180 19.33 4.22 2.97
N ALA A 181 18.80 4.35 1.74
CA ALA A 181 19.57 4.77 0.58
C ALA A 181 20.17 6.18 0.72
N MET A 182 19.49 7.05 1.47
CA MET A 182 19.98 8.40 1.78
C MET A 182 20.97 8.45 2.97
N GLY A 183 21.35 7.31 3.55
CA GLY A 183 22.22 7.23 4.72
C GLY A 183 21.57 7.70 6.02
N ARG A 184 20.24 7.86 6.03
CA ARG A 184 19.43 8.29 7.18
C ARG A 184 19.10 7.09 8.08
N TYR A 185 20.15 6.39 8.51
CA TYR A 185 20.05 5.12 9.23
C TYR A 185 19.36 5.27 10.59
N GLU A 186 19.53 6.41 11.26
CA GLU A 186 18.87 6.68 12.53
C GLU A 186 17.35 6.78 12.36
N GLU A 187 16.88 7.40 11.27
CA GLU A 187 15.46 7.47 10.93
C GLU A 187 14.88 6.10 10.59
N VAL A 188 15.64 5.22 9.93
CA VAL A 188 15.24 3.81 9.70
C VAL A 188 15.05 3.08 11.03
N ILE A 189 16.03 3.20 11.94
CA ILE A 189 15.98 2.55 13.28
C ILE A 189 14.80 3.09 14.09
N THR A 190 14.70 4.42 14.21
CA THR A 190 13.63 5.09 14.96
C THR A 190 12.25 4.71 14.40
N LEU A 191 12.12 4.63 13.08
CA LEU A 191 10.87 4.25 12.45
C LEU A 191 10.52 2.79 12.71
N ALA A 192 11.48 1.89 12.58
CA ALA A 192 11.26 0.47 12.87
C ALA A 192 10.85 0.27 14.32
N GLU A 193 11.54 0.91 15.26
CA GLU A 193 11.25 0.81 16.70
C GLU A 193 9.87 1.38 17.05
N ALA A 194 9.48 2.51 16.47
CA ALA A 194 8.15 3.06 16.68
C ALA A 194 7.04 2.11 16.18
N THR A 195 7.22 1.51 15.00
CA THR A 195 6.25 0.55 14.45
C THR A 195 6.22 -0.75 15.27
N ILE A 196 7.37 -1.29 15.67
CA ILE A 196 7.45 -2.48 16.56
C ILE A 196 6.76 -2.21 17.90
N ALA A 197 7.00 -1.04 18.51
CA ALA A 197 6.39 -0.67 19.79
C ALA A 197 4.86 -0.56 19.74
N SER A 198 4.27 -0.42 18.54
CA SER A 198 2.82 -0.44 18.32
C SER A 198 2.20 -1.85 18.30
N GLY A 199 3.02 -2.90 18.48
CA GLY A 199 2.57 -4.30 18.48
C GLY A 199 2.67 -4.98 17.11
N ALA A 200 3.49 -4.44 16.21
CA ALA A 200 3.70 -5.02 14.89
C ALA A 200 4.78 -6.13 14.94
N ASP A 201 4.33 -7.39 14.91
CA ASP A 201 5.21 -8.55 14.76
C ASP A 201 5.51 -8.81 13.27
N ILE A 202 6.29 -7.90 12.65
CA ILE A 202 6.63 -7.92 11.22
C ILE A 202 8.14 -8.10 11.05
N GLU A 203 8.57 -9.19 10.40
CA GLU A 203 10.00 -9.53 10.26
C GLU A 203 10.80 -8.47 9.48
N GLU A 204 10.18 -7.83 8.49
CA GLU A 204 10.80 -6.78 7.68
C GLU A 204 11.25 -5.57 8.50
N LEU A 205 10.53 -5.23 9.57
CA LEU A 205 10.91 -4.11 10.46
C LEU A 205 12.25 -4.40 11.14
N HIS A 206 12.43 -5.63 11.61
CA HIS A 206 13.69 -6.08 12.21
C HIS A 206 14.80 -6.21 11.17
N TYR A 207 14.46 -6.58 9.94
CA TYR A 207 15.41 -6.62 8.84
C TYR A 207 15.96 -5.23 8.48
N TRP A 208 15.09 -4.25 8.25
CA TRP A 208 15.49 -2.87 7.96
C TRP A 208 16.25 -2.24 9.11
N LYS A 209 15.82 -2.48 10.36
CA LYS A 209 16.58 -2.07 11.55
C LYS A 209 17.99 -2.67 11.55
N GLY A 210 18.11 -3.96 11.26
CA GLY A 210 19.41 -4.63 11.19
C GLY A 210 20.32 -4.07 10.09
N LEU A 211 19.79 -3.77 8.91
CA LEU A 211 20.54 -3.10 7.83
C LEU A 211 21.09 -1.75 8.29
N ALA A 212 20.25 -0.91 8.90
CA ALA A 212 20.66 0.41 9.38
C ALA A 212 21.71 0.34 10.50
N LEU A 213 21.56 -0.59 11.46
CA LEU A 213 22.54 -0.83 12.52
C LEU A 213 23.89 -1.30 11.96
N ALA A 214 23.87 -2.20 10.98
CA ALA A 214 25.07 -2.65 10.29
C ALA A 214 25.79 -1.50 9.60
N ALA A 215 25.04 -0.63 8.90
CA ALA A 215 25.60 0.55 8.24
C ALA A 215 26.20 1.58 9.22
N GLN A 216 25.72 1.62 10.46
CA GLN A 216 26.32 2.41 11.56
C GLN A 216 27.48 1.68 12.27
N GLY A 217 27.89 0.48 11.83
CA GLY A 217 28.96 -0.31 12.43
C GLY A 217 28.57 -1.07 13.71
N GLN A 218 27.28 -1.15 14.03
CA GLN A 218 26.76 -1.79 15.24
C GLN A 218 26.47 -3.28 15.00
N ALA A 219 27.54 -4.06 14.79
CA ALA A 219 27.44 -5.41 14.28
C ALA A 219 26.61 -6.39 15.12
N ASP A 220 26.87 -6.44 16.43
CA ASP A 220 26.16 -7.37 17.31
C ASP A 220 24.65 -7.08 17.36
N LEU A 221 24.27 -5.78 17.28
CA LEU A 221 22.88 -5.35 17.29
C LEU A 221 22.18 -5.65 15.95
N ALA A 222 22.89 -5.49 14.83
CA ALA A 222 22.37 -5.87 13.51
C ALA A 222 22.07 -7.38 13.45
N ALA A 223 23.02 -8.22 13.88
CA ALA A 223 22.84 -9.66 13.92
C ALA A 223 21.71 -10.09 14.86
N ALA A 224 21.55 -9.41 16.00
CA ALA A 224 20.44 -9.67 16.91
C ALA A 224 19.09 -9.32 16.26
N ALA A 225 18.99 -8.20 15.53
CA ALA A 225 17.78 -7.82 14.82
C ALA A 225 17.41 -8.83 13.73
N TRP A 226 18.36 -9.26 12.89
CA TRP A 226 18.10 -10.27 11.86
C TRP A 226 17.76 -11.65 12.43
N ARG A 227 18.38 -12.06 13.54
CA ARG A 227 17.98 -13.30 14.23
C ARG A 227 16.55 -13.19 14.76
N TYR A 228 16.14 -12.03 15.26
CA TYR A 228 14.75 -11.83 15.70
C TYR A 228 13.78 -11.87 14.51
N ALA A 229 14.10 -11.27 13.37
CA ALA A 229 13.32 -11.43 12.14
C ALA A 229 13.09 -12.91 11.79
N LEU A 230 14.11 -13.76 11.97
CA LEU A 230 14.00 -15.22 11.76
C LEU A 230 13.24 -15.96 12.87
N THR A 231 13.03 -15.36 14.04
CA THR A 231 12.10 -15.92 15.05
C THR A 231 10.64 -15.72 14.65
N LEU A 232 10.33 -14.59 14.00
CA LEU A 232 9.00 -14.29 13.46
C LEU A 232 8.73 -15.12 12.20
N ASN A 233 9.69 -15.15 11.27
CA ASN A 233 9.62 -15.92 10.04
C ASN A 233 10.94 -16.67 9.79
N PRO A 234 11.05 -17.96 10.15
CA PRO A 234 12.26 -18.75 9.96
C PRO A 234 12.72 -18.90 8.50
N GLN A 235 11.86 -18.59 7.52
CA GLN A 235 12.16 -18.68 6.09
C GLN A 235 12.38 -17.31 5.45
N TYR A 236 12.52 -16.25 6.24
CA TYR A 236 12.72 -14.90 5.72
C TYR A 236 14.11 -14.75 5.10
N ALA A 237 14.17 -14.98 3.78
CA ALA A 237 15.41 -15.04 3.00
C ALA A 237 16.30 -13.80 3.13
N PRO A 238 15.78 -12.55 3.17
CA PRO A 238 16.62 -11.38 3.34
C PRO A 238 17.41 -11.37 4.65
N ALA A 239 16.82 -11.79 5.78
CA ALA A 239 17.55 -11.88 7.05
C ALA A 239 18.56 -13.04 7.08
N MET A 240 18.25 -14.19 6.48
CA MET A 240 19.21 -15.28 6.34
C MET A 240 20.45 -14.85 5.53
N ALA A 241 20.21 -14.17 4.41
CA ALA A 241 21.27 -13.65 3.56
C ALA A 241 22.12 -12.60 4.30
N ALA A 242 21.48 -11.67 5.02
CA ALA A 242 22.18 -10.65 5.80
C ALA A 242 23.10 -11.27 6.87
N LEU A 243 22.64 -12.28 7.62
CA LEU A 243 23.47 -12.98 8.62
C LEU A 243 24.62 -13.80 8.03
N THR A 244 24.56 -14.18 6.75
CA THR A 244 25.62 -14.96 6.09
C THR A 244 26.74 -14.07 5.56
N GLN A 245 26.42 -12.82 5.23
CA GLN A 245 27.34 -11.85 4.63
C GLN A 245 28.02 -10.95 5.68
N PHE A 246 27.63 -11.09 6.93
CA PHE A 246 27.97 -10.22 8.05
C PHE A 246 28.78 -10.97 9.12
#